data_AF-A0A7C7NNT5-F1
#
_entry.id   AF-A0A7C7NNT5-F1
#
_cell.length_a   1.000
_cell.length_b   1.000
_cell.length_c   1.000
_cell.angle_alpha   90.00
_cell.angle_beta   90.00
_cell.angle_gamma   90.00
#
_symmetry.space_group_name_H-M   'P 1'
#
loop_
_entity.id
_entity.type
_entity.pdbx_description
1 polymer ?
#
loop_
_entity_poly.entity_id
_entity_poly.type
_entity_poly.pdbx_seq_one_letter_code
_entity_poly.pdbx_strand_id
1 'polypeptide(L)'
;MTQTATYTVEAFVEDVRAIFASTEDPHAQAQGAANHLKALLAVPGWLEEKLNIPGEGGYGRFELHLDEEYGLPGPGFWLMCSIQTDGQESPVHDHGVAWVIYGVY
;
A
#
# COMPACT_ATOMS: atom_id res chain seq x y z
N MET A 1 15.28 -26.23 -8.06
CA MET A 1 14.50 -24.99 -8.22
C MET A 1 14.40 -24.36 -6.84
N THR A 2 15.11 -23.27 -6.62
CA THR A 2 15.00 -22.52 -5.36
C THR A 2 13.72 -21.71 -5.46
N GLN A 3 12.69 -22.12 -4.71
CA GLN A 3 11.46 -21.33 -4.59
C GLN A 3 11.84 -20.13 -3.73
N THR A 4 12.24 -19.02 -4.37
CA THR A 4 12.41 -17.75 -3.69
C THR A 4 11.03 -17.38 -3.16
N ALA A 5 10.85 -17.33 -1.84
CA ALA A 5 9.59 -16.86 -1.27
C ALA A 5 9.34 -15.43 -1.77
N THR A 6 8.34 -15.25 -2.61
CA THR A 6 7.95 -13.95 -3.16
C THR A 6 7.37 -13.10 -2.03
N TYR A 7 7.80 -11.84 -1.91
CA TYR A 7 7.26 -10.92 -0.92
C TYR A 7 5.80 -10.57 -1.28
N THR A 8 4.86 -10.74 -0.35
CA THR A 8 3.42 -10.62 -0.62
C THR A 8 2.81 -9.39 0.03
N VAL A 9 1.57 -9.05 -0.37
CA VAL A 9 0.79 -7.97 0.27
C VAL A 9 0.57 -8.24 1.75
N GLU A 10 0.31 -9.50 2.12
CA GLU A 10 0.11 -9.90 3.51
C GLU A 10 1.40 -9.71 4.32
N ALA A 11 2.55 -10.08 3.75
CA ALA A 11 3.84 -9.84 4.40
C ALA A 11 4.12 -8.34 4.56
N PHE A 12 3.80 -7.54 3.54
CA PHE A 12 3.89 -6.07 3.62
C PHE A 12 3.01 -5.50 4.72
N VAL A 13 1.76 -5.95 4.85
CA VAL A 13 0.84 -5.50 5.91
C VAL A 13 1.41 -5.81 7.29
N GLU A 14 1.94 -7.02 7.51
CA GLU A 14 2.53 -7.40 8.80
C GLU A 14 3.81 -6.59 9.12
N ASP A 15 4.63 -6.30 8.11
CA ASP A 15 5.80 -5.43 8.30
C ASP A 15 5.39 -4.00 8.68
N VAL A 16 4.33 -3.45 8.07
CA VAL A 16 3.80 -2.13 8.44
C VAL A 16 3.23 -2.15 9.86
N ARG A 17 2.51 -3.20 10.26
CA ARG A 17 2.04 -3.36 11.65
C ARG A 17 3.21 -3.37 12.64
N ALA A 18 4.28 -4.11 12.33
CA ALA A 18 5.47 -4.15 13.17
C ALA A 18 6.12 -2.77 13.32
N ILE A 19 6.11 -1.95 12.27
CA ILE A 19 6.60 -0.57 12.32
C ILE A 19 5.74 0.27 13.28
N PHE A 20 4.43 0.27 13.12
CA PHE A 20 3.53 1.02 14.02
C PHE A 20 3.62 0.54 15.47
N ALA A 21 3.82 -0.75 15.70
CA ALA A 21 4.03 -1.30 17.04
C ALA A 21 5.38 -0.86 17.66
N SER A 22 6.36 -0.49 16.84
CA SER A 22 7.72 -0.16 17.28
C SER A 22 7.96 1.32 17.55
N THR A 23 7.16 2.22 16.96
CA THR A 23 7.37 3.67 17.06
C THR A 23 6.09 4.47 16.82
N GLU A 24 5.96 5.58 17.55
CA GLU A 24 4.92 6.60 17.35
C GLU A 24 5.39 7.76 16.45
N ASP A 25 6.66 7.78 16.02
CA ASP A 25 7.19 8.83 15.14
C ASP A 25 6.67 8.64 13.70
N PRO A 26 5.81 9.55 13.18
CA PRO A 26 5.21 9.42 11.86
C PRO A 26 6.24 9.47 10.73
N HIS A 27 7.38 10.15 10.91
CA HIS A 27 8.43 10.18 9.89
C HIS A 27 9.13 8.82 9.80
N ALA A 28 9.41 8.20 10.95
CA ALA A 28 9.99 6.86 10.99
C ALA A 28 9.01 5.82 10.43
N GLN A 29 7.71 5.93 10.74
CA GLN A 29 6.66 5.07 10.20
C GLN A 29 6.59 5.16 8.67
N ALA A 30 6.47 6.37 8.13
CA ALA A 30 6.38 6.60 6.69
C ALA A 30 7.62 6.10 5.96
N GLN A 31 8.82 6.37 6.50
CA GLN A 31 10.08 5.93 5.90
C GLN A 31 10.23 4.40 5.91
N GLY A 32 9.85 3.74 7.00
CA GLY A 32 9.85 2.28 7.10
C GLY A 32 8.88 1.66 6.09
N ALA A 33 7.62 2.12 6.09
CA ALA A 33 6.59 1.62 5.18
C ALA A 33 6.98 1.83 3.71
N ALA A 34 7.61 2.95 3.36
CA ALA A 34 8.11 3.21 2.00
C ALA A 34 9.18 2.18 1.56
N ASN A 35 10.06 1.75 2.47
CA ASN A 35 11.08 0.75 2.17
C ASN A 35 10.46 -0.62 1.88
N HIS A 36 9.47 -1.03 2.67
CA HIS A 36 8.73 -2.27 2.44
C HIS A 36 7.87 -2.18 1.17
N LEU A 37 7.24 -1.04 0.90
CA LEU A 37 6.44 -0.84 -0.31
C LEU A 37 7.32 -0.97 -1.56
N LYS A 38 8.53 -0.41 -1.54
CA LYS A 38 9.51 -0.58 -2.62
C LYS A 38 9.85 -2.05 -2.89
N ALA A 39 9.95 -2.88 -1.85
CA ALA A 39 10.19 -4.31 -2.00
C ALA A 39 8.98 -5.03 -2.61
N LEU A 40 7.76 -4.66 -2.21
CA LEU A 40 6.52 -5.21 -2.78
C LEU A 40 6.37 -4.86 -4.25
N LEU A 41 6.60 -3.59 -4.63
CA LEU A 41 6.49 -3.15 -6.02
C LEU A 41 7.53 -3.79 -6.95
N ALA A 42 8.63 -4.31 -6.41
CA ALA A 42 9.63 -5.03 -7.20
C ALA A 42 9.21 -6.47 -7.57
N VAL A 43 8.13 -6.98 -6.97
CA VAL A 43 7.55 -8.28 -7.31
C VAL A 43 6.65 -8.12 -8.54
N PRO A 44 6.88 -8.85 -9.65
CA PRO A 44 6.00 -8.77 -10.80
C PRO A 44 4.74 -9.64 -10.61
N GLY A 45 3.63 -9.21 -11.22
CA GLY A 45 2.35 -9.94 -11.31
C GLY A 45 1.46 -9.95 -10.07
N TRP A 46 1.91 -9.48 -8.90
CA TRP A 46 1.13 -9.65 -7.66
C TRP A 46 -0.16 -8.83 -7.64
N LEU A 47 -0.16 -7.64 -8.26
CA LEU A 47 -1.33 -6.77 -8.23
C LEU A 47 -2.42 -7.33 -9.13
N GLU A 48 -2.06 -7.87 -10.29
CA GLU A 48 -2.96 -8.52 -11.23
C GLU A 48 -3.50 -9.86 -10.70
N GLU A 49 -2.73 -10.58 -9.89
CA GLU A 49 -3.21 -11.76 -9.18
C GLU A 49 -4.22 -11.39 -8.08
N LYS A 50 -3.96 -10.28 -7.35
CA LYS A 50 -4.77 -9.85 -6.21
C LYS A 50 -6.06 -9.17 -6.65
N LEU A 51 -5.95 -8.26 -7.62
CA LEU A 51 -7.05 -7.57 -8.23
C LEU A 51 -7.38 -8.33 -9.51
N ASN A 52 -8.55 -8.97 -9.57
CA ASN A 52 -9.05 -9.58 -10.80
C ASN A 52 -9.44 -8.46 -11.80
N ILE A 53 -8.45 -7.71 -12.28
CA ILE A 53 -8.60 -6.53 -13.14
C ILE A 53 -8.98 -7.07 -14.51
N PRO A 54 -10.22 -6.86 -14.99
CA PRO A 54 -10.55 -7.21 -16.36
C PRO A 54 -9.65 -6.39 -17.30
N GLY A 55 -9.14 -7.03 -18.36
CA GLY A 55 -8.26 -6.39 -19.34
C GLY A 55 -8.86 -5.13 -20.00
N GLU A 56 -10.19 -4.97 -19.94
CA GLU A 56 -10.89 -3.72 -20.24
C GLU A 56 -11.73 -3.28 -19.04
N GLY A 57 -11.60 -2.01 -18.62
CA GLY A 57 -12.49 -1.37 -17.66
C GLY A 57 -12.13 -1.51 -16.17
N GLY A 58 -10.97 -2.09 -15.82
CA GLY A 58 -10.51 -2.25 -14.44
C GLY A 58 -10.03 -0.98 -13.73
N TYR A 59 -10.54 0.20 -14.12
CA TYR A 59 -10.14 1.49 -13.55
C TYR A 59 -10.92 1.78 -12.27
N GLY A 60 -10.29 2.46 -11.32
CA GLY A 60 -10.91 2.83 -10.04
C GLY A 60 -9.99 2.68 -8.85
N ARG A 61 -10.57 2.77 -7.65
CA ARG A 61 -9.87 2.60 -6.37
C ARG A 61 -10.26 1.26 -5.78
N PHE A 62 -9.25 0.48 -5.43
CA PHE A 62 -9.38 -0.85 -4.83
C PHE A 62 -8.79 -0.83 -3.42
N GLU A 63 -9.54 -1.36 -2.48
CA GLU A 63 -9.14 -1.45 -1.08
C GLU A 63 -8.44 -2.79 -0.89
N LEU A 64 -7.15 -2.76 -0.55
CA LEU A 64 -6.33 -3.95 -0.40
C LEU A 64 -6.27 -4.41 1.05
N HIS A 65 -6.18 -3.45 1.98
CA HIS A 65 -6.16 -3.71 3.41
C HIS A 65 -6.54 -2.46 4.20
N LEU A 66 -7.47 -2.58 5.14
CA LEU A 66 -7.69 -1.59 6.19
C LEU A 66 -7.23 -2.21 7.50
N ASP A 67 -6.22 -1.62 8.11
CA ASP A 67 -5.84 -1.93 9.48
C ASP A 67 -6.65 -1.03 10.41
N GLU A 68 -7.22 -1.59 11.47
CA GLU A 68 -7.99 -0.84 12.48
C GLU A 68 -7.31 -0.88 13.86
N GLU A 69 -6.16 -1.55 13.98
CA GLU A 69 -5.55 -1.92 15.27
C GLU A 69 -4.39 -0.99 15.67
N TYR A 70 -3.59 -0.50 14.72
CA TYR A 70 -2.34 0.22 15.02
C TYR A 70 -2.34 1.69 14.52
N GLY A 71 -2.67 2.69 15.36
CA GLY A 71 -2.63 4.12 14.98
C GLY A 71 -2.86 5.13 16.12
N LEU A 72 -2.58 6.43 15.88
CA LEU A 72 -2.67 7.53 16.86
C LEU A 72 -3.48 8.74 16.33
N PRO A 73 -4.46 9.30 17.08
CA PRO A 73 -5.15 8.78 18.28
C PRO A 73 -6.24 7.74 17.94
N GLY A 74 -6.16 7.13 16.75
CA GLY A 74 -7.03 6.13 16.18
C GLY A 74 -6.57 5.78 14.76
N PRO A 75 -7.42 5.15 13.96
CA PRO A 75 -7.18 3.82 13.37
C PRO A 75 -5.94 3.74 12.47
N GLY A 76 -5.14 2.69 12.69
CA GLY A 76 -4.44 1.92 11.66
C GLY A 76 -3.75 2.64 10.49
N PHE A 77 -3.74 1.93 9.37
CA PHE A 77 -3.34 2.41 8.06
C PHE A 77 -4.23 1.80 6.98
N TRP A 78 -4.29 2.43 5.81
CA TRP A 78 -5.06 1.95 4.67
C TRP A 78 -4.15 1.71 3.47
N LEU A 79 -4.07 0.46 3.02
CA LEU A 79 -3.47 0.12 1.73
C LEU A 79 -4.55 0.11 0.65
N MET A 80 -4.33 0.95 -0.35
CA MET A 80 -5.22 1.12 -1.51
C MET A 80 -4.41 1.06 -2.79
N CYS A 81 -5.05 0.63 -3.86
CA CYS A 81 -4.54 0.74 -5.22
C CYS A 81 -5.50 1.60 -6.04
N SER A 82 -4.99 2.54 -6.83
CA SER A 82 -5.77 3.28 -7.81
C SER A 82 -5.28 2.94 -9.21
N ILE A 83 -6.18 2.45 -10.05
CA ILE A 83 -5.93 2.17 -11.47
C ILE A 83 -6.56 3.31 -12.27
N GLN A 84 -5.72 4.06 -12.96
CA GLN A 84 -6.12 5.26 -13.70
C GLN A 84 -6.21 4.96 -15.20
N THR A 85 -7.16 5.60 -15.89
CA THR A 85 -7.14 5.64 -17.36
C THR A 85 -6.01 6.54 -17.85
N ASP A 86 -5.59 6.36 -19.11
CA ASP A 86 -4.65 7.29 -19.73
C ASP A 86 -5.21 8.72 -19.70
N GLY A 87 -4.36 9.68 -19.31
CA GLY A 87 -4.74 11.08 -19.11
C GLY A 87 -5.71 11.36 -17.96
N GLN A 88 -6.02 10.39 -17.08
CA GLN A 88 -6.87 10.66 -15.92
C GLN A 88 -6.16 11.57 -14.92
N GLU A 89 -6.79 12.69 -14.58
CA GLU A 89 -6.31 13.60 -13.54
C GLU A 89 -7.05 13.37 -12.23
N SER A 90 -6.37 13.62 -11.11
CA SER A 90 -7.00 13.73 -9.80
C SER A 90 -7.20 15.20 -9.47
N PRO A 91 -8.36 15.61 -8.89
CA PRO A 91 -8.53 16.98 -8.43
C PRO A 91 -7.49 17.32 -7.36
N VAL A 92 -7.13 18.59 -7.23
CA VAL A 92 -6.26 19.07 -6.16
C VAL A 92 -6.93 18.76 -4.81
N HIS A 93 -6.21 18.04 -3.93
CA HIS A 93 -6.67 17.68 -2.60
C HIS A 93 -5.49 17.56 -1.63
N ASP A 94 -5.78 17.55 -0.32
CA ASP A 94 -4.85 17.17 0.73
C ASP A 94 -5.26 15.82 1.37
N HIS A 95 -4.46 15.37 2.34
CA HIS A 95 -4.74 14.16 3.12
C HIS A 95 -5.00 14.48 4.60
N GLY A 96 -5.41 15.73 4.88
CA GLY A 96 -5.58 16.24 6.23
C GLY A 96 -4.32 16.08 7.09
N VAL A 97 -4.48 15.39 8.21
CA VAL A 97 -3.39 15.12 9.18
C VAL A 97 -2.64 13.81 8.93
N ALA A 98 -3.02 13.05 7.91
CA ALA A 98 -2.40 11.77 7.60
C ALA A 98 -1.10 11.96 6.81
N TRP A 99 -0.12 11.09 7.06
CA TRP A 99 1.00 10.89 6.14
C TRP A 99 0.60 9.88 5.07
N VAL A 100 1.20 10.00 3.88
CA VAL A 100 0.94 9.10 2.74
C VAL A 100 2.25 8.75 2.06
N ILE A 101 2.37 7.49 1.64
CA ILE A 101 3.41 7.02 0.75
C ILE A 101 2.76 6.55 -0.56
N TYR A 102 3.39 6.85 -1.69
CA TYR A 102 2.92 6.42 -3.00
C TYR A 102 3.94 5.49 -3.65
N GLY A 103 3.40 4.45 -4.29
CA GLY A 103 4.12 3.53 -5.14
C GLY A 103 3.49 3.53 -6.52
N VAL A 104 4.32 3.49 -7.56
CA VAL A 104 3.88 3.22 -8.94
C VAL A 104 4.27 1.78 -9.25
N TYR A 105 3.32 1.02 -9.75
CA TYR A 105 3.45 -0.38 -10.14
C TYR A 105 3.24 -0.49 -11.65
#